data_AF-A0AAC8YVW8-F1
#
_entry.id   AF-A0AAC8YVW8-F1
#
_cell.length_a   1.000
_cell.length_b   1.000
_cell.length_c   1.000
_cell.angle_alpha   90.00
_cell.angle_beta   90.00
_cell.angle_gamma   90.00
#
_symmetry.space_group_name_H-M   'P 1'
#
loop_
_entity.id
_entity.type
_entity.pdbx_description
1 polymer ?
#
loop_
_entity_poly.entity_id
_entity_poly.type
_entity_poly.pdbx_seq_one_letter_code
_entity_poly.pdbx_strand_id
1 'polypeptide(L)'
;MSKASDVPFGRVEVITSVQRRRRWSVAEKVRLVEEAMQPGMSISYVARRAGIAPSQLFAWKRRMLEGGHAAVDADEDVVAASQVRELEKRVRDLERMLGKKTMEAEILKEALDLARPKKRPSLLPSWSDPKDGSQ
;
A
#
# COMPACT_ATOMS: atom_id res chain seq x y z
N MET A 1 24.80 6.80 -59.99
CA MET A 1 25.65 7.34 -58.90
C MET A 1 24.72 7.84 -57.81
N SER A 2 24.58 7.07 -56.73
CA SER A 2 23.61 7.29 -55.65
C SER A 2 24.09 8.40 -54.70
N LYS A 3 23.24 9.40 -54.44
CA LYS A 3 23.49 10.41 -53.39
C LYS A 3 23.06 9.81 -52.05
N ALA A 4 24.02 9.70 -51.13
CA ALA A 4 23.78 9.27 -49.76
C ALA A 4 22.84 10.26 -49.05
N SER A 5 21.74 9.71 -48.51
CA SER A 5 20.82 10.38 -47.62
C SER A 5 21.47 10.58 -46.26
N ASP A 6 21.84 11.82 -45.95
CA ASP A 6 22.26 12.24 -44.61
C ASP A 6 20.99 12.43 -43.76
N VAL A 7 20.67 11.42 -42.95
CA VAL A 7 19.55 11.49 -41.99
C VAL A 7 20.08 12.22 -40.76
N PRO A 8 19.56 13.41 -40.39
CA PRO A 8 20.08 14.12 -39.23
C PRO A 8 19.65 13.37 -37.98
N PHE A 9 20.64 12.76 -37.32
CA PHE A 9 20.48 12.11 -36.02
C PHE A 9 19.85 13.11 -35.03
N GLY A 10 18.77 12.67 -34.38
CA GLY A 10 18.04 13.44 -33.39
C GLY A 10 18.98 13.98 -32.32
N ARG A 11 19.11 15.30 -32.24
CA ARG A 11 19.87 16.00 -31.22
C ARG A 11 19.29 15.66 -29.85
N VAL A 12 19.99 14.82 -29.09
CA VAL A 12 19.70 14.59 -27.67
C VAL A 12 20.34 15.73 -26.89
N GLU A 13 19.53 16.69 -26.44
CA GLU A 13 19.98 17.72 -25.53
C GLU A 13 20.10 17.14 -24.11
N VAL A 14 21.35 17.05 -23.63
CA VAL A 14 21.65 16.65 -22.26
C VAL A 14 21.44 17.87 -21.35
N ILE A 15 20.39 17.86 -20.55
CA ILE A 15 20.11 18.89 -19.54
C ILE A 15 21.10 18.72 -18.39
N THR A 16 22.26 19.35 -18.53
CA THR A 16 23.26 19.50 -17.46
C THR A 16 22.96 20.77 -16.68
N SER A 17 21.99 20.71 -15.77
CA SER A 17 22.02 21.63 -14.65
C SER A 17 21.48 20.94 -13.41
N VAL A 18 22.20 21.07 -12.31
CA VAL A 18 21.65 20.85 -10.97
C VAL A 18 20.67 22.00 -10.70
N GLN A 19 19.60 22.06 -11.50
CA GLN A 19 18.52 22.99 -11.32
C GLN A 19 17.81 22.54 -10.04
N ARG A 20 17.88 23.35 -8.98
CA ARG A 20 17.04 23.22 -7.80
C ARG A 20 15.62 22.93 -8.31
N ARG A 21 15.12 21.70 -8.12
CA ARG A 21 13.81 21.29 -8.65
C ARG A 21 12.79 22.34 -8.21
N ARG A 22 12.26 23.09 -9.17
CA ARG A 22 11.24 24.11 -8.89
C ARG A 22 10.11 23.41 -8.12
N ARG A 23 9.82 23.90 -6.92
CA ARG A 23 8.66 23.44 -6.16
C ARG A 23 7.43 24.15 -6.70
N TRP A 24 6.44 23.37 -7.12
CA TRP A 24 5.15 23.88 -7.56
C TRP A 24 4.19 23.85 -6.38
N SER A 25 3.60 25.00 -6.07
CA SER A 25 2.48 25.06 -5.14
C SER A 25 1.27 24.34 -5.71
N VAL A 26 0.37 23.88 -4.82
CA VAL A 26 -0.90 23.24 -5.21
C VAL A 26 -1.68 24.10 -6.19
N ALA A 27 -1.81 25.39 -5.88
CA ALA A 27 -2.53 26.34 -6.70
C ALA A 27 -1.93 26.45 -8.12
N GLU A 28 -0.60 26.43 -8.26
CA GLU A 28 0.04 26.41 -9.57
C GLU A 28 -0.22 25.10 -10.31
N LYS A 29 -0.14 23.95 -9.63
CA LYS A 29 -0.45 22.63 -10.23
C LYS A 29 -1.89 22.60 -10.76
N VAL A 30 -2.86 23.04 -9.95
CA VAL A 30 -4.29 23.08 -10.31
C VAL A 30 -4.51 23.99 -11.52
N ARG A 31 -3.96 25.21 -11.49
CA ARG A 31 -4.09 26.17 -12.61
C ARG A 31 -3.58 25.59 -13.93
N LEU A 32 -2.44 24.89 -13.90
CA LEU A 32 -1.87 24.26 -15.10
C LEU A 32 -2.73 23.11 -15.62
N VAL A 33 -3.33 22.32 -14.72
CA VAL A 33 -4.25 21.24 -15.11
C VAL A 33 -5.53 21.81 -15.71
N GLU A 34 -6.14 22.82 -15.09
CA GLU A 34 -7.34 23.50 -15.60
C GLU A 34 -7.11 24.11 -16.98
N GLU A 35 -5.95 24.73 -17.18
CA GLU A 35 -5.56 25.26 -18.49
C GLU A 35 -5.46 24.13 -19.54
N ALA A 36 -4.84 23.01 -19.18
CA ALA A 36 -4.72 21.85 -20.06
C ALA A 36 -6.05 21.09 -20.28
N MET A 37 -7.11 21.44 -19.56
CA MET A 37 -8.47 20.91 -19.73
C MET A 37 -9.37 21.81 -20.60
N GLN A 38 -8.91 23.01 -20.98
CA GLN A 38 -9.67 23.89 -21.86
C GLN A 38 -9.84 23.26 -23.25
N PRO A 39 -11.02 23.41 -23.89
CA PRO A 39 -11.23 22.94 -25.26
C PRO A 39 -10.17 23.50 -26.22
N GLY A 40 -9.54 22.63 -27.01
CA GLY A 40 -8.50 23.02 -27.97
C GLY A 40 -7.10 23.20 -27.37
N MET A 41 -6.91 23.06 -26.06
CA MET A 41 -5.57 23.06 -25.45
C MET A 41 -4.89 21.69 -25.52
N SER A 42 -3.57 21.72 -25.74
CA SER A 42 -2.71 20.53 -25.69
C SER A 42 -1.89 20.51 -24.41
N ILE A 43 -1.88 19.38 -23.72
CA ILE A 43 -1.05 19.14 -22.52
C ILE A 43 0.44 19.42 -22.84
N SER A 44 0.94 19.01 -24.00
CA SER A 44 2.32 19.23 -24.41
C SER A 44 2.64 20.71 -24.68
N TYR A 45 1.65 21.51 -25.06
CA TYR A 45 1.81 22.95 -25.21
C TYR A 45 1.91 23.64 -23.84
N VAL A 46 0.96 23.36 -22.94
CA VAL A 46 0.93 23.93 -21.59
C VAL A 46 2.18 23.54 -20.80
N ALA A 47 2.61 22.27 -20.88
CA ALA A 47 3.80 21.77 -20.21
C ALA A 47 5.09 22.50 -20.65
N ARG A 48 5.27 22.70 -21.96
CA ARG A 48 6.43 23.45 -22.50
C ARG A 48 6.43 24.90 -22.03
N ARG A 49 5.27 25.57 -22.02
CA ARG A 49 5.16 26.95 -21.55
C ARG A 49 5.47 27.09 -20.05
N ALA A 50 5.10 26.09 -19.27
CA ALA A 50 5.36 26.03 -17.83
C ALA A 50 6.77 25.52 -17.47
N GLY A 51 7.52 24.99 -18.44
CA GLY A 51 8.85 24.41 -18.20
C GLY A 51 8.81 23.08 -17.44
N ILE A 52 7.74 22.29 -17.60
CA ILE A 52 7.58 20.97 -16.98
C ILE A 52 7.52 19.87 -18.04
N ALA A 53 7.82 18.64 -17.63
CA ALA A 53 7.64 17.48 -18.49
C ALA A 53 6.13 17.22 -18.72
N PRO A 54 5.69 16.93 -19.96
CA PRO A 54 4.29 16.59 -20.24
C PRO A 54 3.76 15.44 -19.38
N SER A 55 4.59 14.44 -19.06
CA SER A 55 4.25 13.32 -18.18
C SER A 55 3.85 13.77 -16.77
N GLN A 56 4.49 14.81 -16.23
CA GLN A 56 4.16 15.38 -14.92
C GLN A 56 2.78 16.06 -14.94
N LEU A 57 2.48 16.82 -16.00
CA LEU A 57 1.17 17.45 -16.16
C LEU A 57 0.06 16.43 -16.39
N PHE A 58 0.34 15.34 -17.11
CA PHE A 58 -0.57 14.20 -17.23
C PHE A 58 -0.87 13.54 -15.89
N ALA A 59 0.15 13.32 -15.05
CA ALA A 59 -0.02 12.75 -13.72
C ALA A 59 -0.89 13.64 -12.82
N TRP A 60 -0.64 14.95 -12.80
CA TRP A 60 -1.48 15.89 -12.05
C TRP A 60 -2.93 15.92 -12.55
N LYS A 61 -3.13 15.91 -13.87
CA LYS A 61 -4.47 15.83 -14.47
C LYS A 61 -5.20 14.56 -14.04
N ARG A 62 -4.51 13.42 -14.09
CA ARG A 62 -5.08 12.14 -13.68
C ARG A 62 -5.51 12.16 -12.21
N ARG A 63 -4.65 12.64 -11.31
CA ARG A 63 -4.97 12.77 -9.87
C ARG A 63 -6.15 13.72 -9.62
N MET A 64 -6.23 14.83 -10.35
CA MET A 64 -7.35 15.75 -10.26
C MET A 64 -8.69 15.13 -10.70
N LEU A 65 -8.68 14.25 -11.70
CA LEU A 65 -9.87 13.51 -12.13
C LEU A 65 -10.25 12.38 -11.16
N GLU A 66 -9.27 11.71 -10.55
CA GLU A 66 -9.49 10.56 -9.67
C GLU A 66 -9.90 10.96 -8.23
N GLY A 67 -9.50 12.14 -7.74
CA GLY A 67 -10.07 12.67 -6.49
C GLY A 67 -9.74 14.13 -6.17
N GLY A 68 -9.84 14.97 -7.19
CA GLY A 68 -9.94 16.41 -7.03
C GLY A 68 -8.68 17.10 -6.54
N HIS A 69 -8.83 18.31 -6.00
CA HIS A 69 -7.70 19.15 -5.58
C HIS A 69 -6.86 18.55 -4.46
N ALA A 70 -7.46 17.72 -3.58
CA ALA A 70 -6.76 17.08 -2.46
C ALA A 70 -5.67 16.08 -2.92
N ALA A 71 -5.90 15.37 -4.04
CA ALA A 71 -4.95 14.43 -4.60
C ALA A 71 -3.71 15.10 -5.22
N VAL A 72 -3.91 16.29 -5.78
CA VAL A 72 -2.84 17.09 -6.40
C VAL A 72 -1.92 17.72 -5.34
N ASP A 73 -2.47 18.03 -4.17
CA ASP A 73 -1.74 18.55 -3.01
C ASP A 73 -0.84 17.49 -2.38
N ALA A 74 -1.41 16.32 -2.04
CA ALA A 74 -0.69 15.23 -1.39
C ALA A 74 0.37 14.57 -2.29
N ASP A 75 0.33 14.80 -3.61
CA ASP A 75 1.12 14.05 -4.61
C ASP A 75 0.89 12.52 -4.55
N GLU A 76 -0.20 12.11 -3.90
CA GLU A 76 -0.61 10.73 -3.65
C GLU A 76 -1.80 10.35 -4.53
N ASP A 77 -1.90 9.06 -4.86
CA ASP A 77 -3.04 8.52 -5.59
C ASP A 77 -4.22 8.36 -4.60
N VAL A 78 -5.38 8.89 -4.98
CA VAL A 78 -6.59 8.87 -4.16
C VAL A 78 -7.50 7.72 -4.59
N VAL A 79 -7.90 6.90 -3.62
CA VAL A 79 -8.88 5.82 -3.83
C VAL A 79 -10.31 6.36 -3.76
N ALA A 80 -11.22 5.75 -4.52
CA ALA A 80 -12.62 6.15 -4.53
C ALA A 80 -13.25 5.96 -3.13
N ALA A 81 -14.11 6.89 -2.71
CA ALA A 81 -14.80 6.81 -1.42
C ALA A 81 -15.62 5.51 -1.23
N SER A 82 -16.09 4.89 -2.33
CA SER A 82 -16.76 3.59 -2.31
C SER A 82 -15.81 2.46 -1.88
N GLN A 83 -14.56 2.48 -2.34
CA GLN A 83 -13.54 1.50 -1.96
C GLN A 83 -13.16 1.65 -0.49
N VAL A 84 -13.05 2.90 0.00
CA VAL A 84 -12.82 3.16 1.43
C VAL A 84 -13.93 2.56 2.29
N ARG A 85 -15.20 2.80 1.93
CA ARG A 85 -16.35 2.23 2.66
C ARG A 85 -16.39 0.71 2.63
N GLU A 86 -16.02 0.08 1.50
CA GLU A 86 -15.95 -1.37 1.40
C GLU A 86 -14.83 -1.94 2.27
N LEU A 87 -13.66 -1.29 2.29
CA LEU A 87 -12.55 -1.67 3.16
C LEU A 87 -12.92 -1.52 4.64
N GLU A 88 -13.56 -0.41 5.04
CA GLU A 88 -14.06 -0.23 6.40
C GLU A 88 -15.07 -1.31 6.79
N LYS A 89 -15.96 -1.69 5.87
CA LYS A 89 -16.90 -2.79 6.11
C LYS A 89 -16.15 -4.10 6.31
N ARG A 90 -15.14 -4.39 5.49
CA ARG A 90 -14.33 -5.60 5.61
C ARG A 90 -13.56 -5.64 6.93
N VAL A 91 -13.02 -4.52 7.38
CA VAL A 91 -12.37 -4.41 8.69
C VAL A 91 -13.34 -4.78 9.80
N ARG A 92 -14.53 -4.17 9.84
CA ARG A 92 -15.56 -4.48 10.84
C ARG A 92 -15.95 -5.97 10.86
N ASP A 93 -16.08 -6.58 9.69
CA ASP A 93 -16.45 -8.00 9.60
C ASP A 93 -15.33 -8.91 10.08
N LEU A 94 -14.07 -8.58 9.79
CA LEU A 94 -12.91 -9.31 10.28
C LEU A 94 -12.76 -9.17 11.80
N GLU A 95 -12.94 -7.98 12.35
CA GLU A 95 -12.90 -7.75 13.81
C GLU A 95 -13.96 -8.59 14.54
N ARG A 96 -15.19 -8.66 14.01
CA ARG A 96 -16.24 -9.52 14.58
C ARG A 96 -15.87 -11.00 14.52
N MET A 97 -15.31 -11.45 13.40
CA MET A 97 -14.90 -12.85 13.24
C MET A 97 -13.77 -13.21 14.19
N LEU A 98 -12.79 -12.30 14.35
CA LEU A 98 -11.69 -12.45 15.28
C LEU A 98 -12.20 -12.53 16.72
N GLY A 99 -13.14 -11.67 17.12
CA GLY A 99 -13.76 -11.71 18.45
C GLY A 99 -14.44 -13.06 18.74
N LYS A 100 -15.23 -13.57 17.78
CA LYS A 100 -15.87 -14.89 17.88
C LYS A 100 -14.85 -16.02 18.04
N LYS A 101 -13.82 -16.03 17.21
CA LYS A 101 -12.77 -17.06 17.24
C LYS A 101 -11.93 -17.00 18.52
N THR A 102 -11.70 -15.81 19.04
CA THR A 102 -10.98 -15.62 20.32
C THR A 102 -11.79 -16.21 21.47
N MET A 103 -13.09 -15.90 21.54
CA MET A 103 -13.99 -16.46 22.55
C MET A 103 -14.07 -18.00 22.46
N GLU A 104 -14.23 -18.56 21.26
CA GLU A 104 -14.20 -20.02 21.05
C GLU A 104 -12.91 -20.65 21.59
N ALA A 105 -11.76 -20.04 21.32
CA ALA A 105 -10.46 -20.53 21.78
C ALA A 105 -10.32 -20.47 23.31
N GLU A 106 -10.87 -19.43 23.95
CA GLU A 106 -10.88 -19.31 25.42
C GLU A 106 -11.77 -20.39 26.06
N ILE A 107 -12.99 -20.58 25.56
CA ILE A 107 -13.90 -21.62 26.04
C ILE A 107 -13.27 -23.02 25.89
N LEU A 108 -12.63 -23.28 24.75
CA LEU A 108 -11.98 -24.57 24.52
C LEU A 108 -10.81 -24.80 25.48
N LYS A 109 -10.02 -23.76 25.80
CA LYS A 109 -8.96 -23.87 26.80
C LYS A 109 -9.52 -24.16 28.19
N GLU A 110 -10.56 -23.44 28.60
CA GLU A 110 -11.21 -23.65 29.89
C GLU A 110 -11.80 -25.07 30.01
N ALA A 111 -12.47 -25.55 28.96
CA ALA A 111 -12.97 -26.91 28.91
C ALA A 111 -11.84 -27.97 29.00
N LEU A 112 -10.71 -27.74 28.33
CA LEU A 112 -9.54 -28.62 28.43
C LEU A 112 -8.93 -28.62 29.85
N ASP A 113 -8.86 -27.46 30.51
CA ASP A 113 -8.35 -27.36 31.88
C ASP A 113 -9.27 -28.10 32.87
N LEU A 114 -10.59 -28.01 32.69
CA LEU A 114 -11.57 -28.76 33.48
C LEU A 114 -11.48 -30.27 33.23
N ALA A 115 -11.23 -30.69 32.00
CA ALA A 115 -11.11 -32.10 31.62
C ALA A 115 -9.76 -32.74 32.02
N ARG A 116 -8.76 -31.93 32.39
CA ARG A 116 -7.42 -32.44 32.73
C ARG A 116 -7.50 -33.21 34.06
N PRO A 117 -7.23 -34.52 34.08
CA PRO A 117 -7.32 -35.29 35.32
C PRO A 117 -6.28 -34.77 36.32
N LYS A 118 -6.73 -34.41 37.52
CA LYS A 118 -5.88 -34.06 38.66
C LYS A 118 -4.95 -35.26 38.89
N LYS A 119 -3.65 -35.12 38.57
CA LYS A 119 -2.64 -36.16 38.80
C LYS A 119 -2.75 -36.57 40.27
N ARG A 120 -3.35 -37.73 40.53
CA ARG A 120 -3.23 -38.36 41.84
C ARG A 120 -1.75 -38.71 41.98
N PRO A 121 -1.09 -38.38 43.11
CA PRO A 121 0.25 -38.87 43.36
C PRO A 121 0.25 -40.37 43.12
N SER A 122 1.09 -40.86 42.22
CA SER A 122 1.21 -42.29 41.96
C SER A 122 1.63 -42.97 43.25
N LEU A 123 0.68 -43.59 43.94
CA LEU A 123 0.94 -44.57 44.98
C LEU A 123 1.42 -45.84 44.28
N LEU A 124 2.67 -45.84 43.81
CA LEU A 124 3.34 -47.08 43.46
C LEU A 124 3.55 -47.84 44.77
N PRO A 125 3.15 -49.13 44.85
CA PRO A 125 3.58 -49.98 45.96
C PRO A 125 5.11 -50.01 45.92
N SER A 126 5.75 -49.67 47.04
CA SER A 126 7.20 -49.82 47.19
C SER A 126 7.53 -51.30 47.03
N TRP A 127 8.02 -51.68 45.85
CA TRP A 127 8.65 -52.97 45.63
C TRP A 127 9.78 -53.12 46.64
N SER A 128 9.62 -54.07 47.57
CA SER A 128 10.71 -54.50 48.46
C SER A 128 11.31 -55.75 47.84
N ASP A 129 12.52 -55.63 47.31
CA ASP A 129 13.35 -56.78 46.92
C ASP A 129 13.60 -57.66 48.16
N PRO A 130 13.28 -58.96 48.15
CA PRO A 130 13.78 -59.86 49.16
C PRO A 130 15.23 -60.20 48.82
N LYS A 131 16.16 -59.43 49.37
CA LYS A 131 17.48 -59.96 49.68
C LYS A 131 17.34 -60.79 50.95
N ASP A 132 17.13 -62.09 50.79
CA ASP A 132 17.83 -63.04 51.65
C ASP A 132 18.05 -64.35 50.91
N GLY A 133 19.30 -64.74 50.88
CA GLY A 133 19.85 -65.81 50.08
C GLY A 133 21.34 -65.76 50.27
N SER A 134 21.80 -65.92 51.51
CA SER A 134 23.15 -66.38 51.81
C SER A 134 23.27 -66.86 53.27
N GLN A 135 23.37 -68.20 53.36
CA GLN A 135 23.95 -69.04 54.41
C GLN A 135 23.09 -69.44 55.61
#